data_AF-A0A535NBE2-F1
#
_entry.id   AF-A0A535NBE2-F1
#
_cell.length_a   1.000
_cell.length_b   1.000
_cell.length_c   1.000
_cell.angle_alpha   90.00
_cell.angle_beta   90.00
_cell.angle_gamma   90.00
#
_symmetry.space_group_name_H-M   'P 1'
#
loop_
_entity.id
_entity.type
_entity.pdbx_description
1 polymer ?
#
loop_
_entity_poly.entity_id
_entity_poly.type
_entity_poly.pdbx_seq_one_letter_code
_entity_poly.pdbx_strand_id
1 'polypeptide(L)'
;KVTGSKLQSKEYTRYTGYPGGLRKRTMERAQQHDPTFPVTTAVRGMLQRNTLGADMLKRLRVYAGAEHGHTAQKPKVLTFDAKGNLKIG
;
A
#
# COMPACT_ATOMS: atom_id res chain seq x y z
N LYS A 1 -2.48 11.86 2.01
CA LYS A 1 -3.37 12.30 0.89
C LYS A 1 -2.54 12.33 -0.39
N VAL A 2 -3.10 11.91 -1.53
CA VAL A 2 -2.38 11.95 -2.82
C VAL A 2 -2.42 13.38 -3.38
N THR A 3 -1.38 13.79 -4.11
CA THR A 3 -1.27 15.13 -4.70
C THR A 3 -1.82 15.18 -6.13
N GLY A 4 -2.38 16.33 -6.52
CA GLY A 4 -2.87 16.59 -7.89
C GLY A 4 -4.00 15.67 -8.35
N SER A 5 -4.07 15.43 -9.66
CA SER A 5 -5.10 14.58 -10.32
C SER A 5 -4.79 13.07 -10.30
N LYS A 6 -3.77 12.64 -9.52
CA LYS A 6 -3.30 11.23 -9.46
C LYS A 6 -4.38 10.23 -9.07
N LEU A 7 -5.41 10.69 -8.36
CA LEU A 7 -6.52 9.83 -7.93
C LEU A 7 -7.31 9.28 -9.13
N GLN A 8 -7.42 10.08 -10.20
CA GLN A 8 -8.11 9.70 -11.44
C GLN A 8 -7.14 9.21 -12.51
N SER A 9 -5.96 9.81 -12.62
CA SER A 9 -5.01 9.51 -13.71
C SER A 9 -4.14 8.27 -13.47
N LYS A 10 -3.97 7.83 -12.22
CA LYS A 10 -3.15 6.64 -11.94
C LYS A 10 -3.94 5.37 -12.23
N GLU A 11 -3.45 4.58 -13.18
CA GLU A 11 -4.01 3.28 -13.53
C GLU A 11 -3.15 2.12 -13.01
N TYR A 12 -3.81 1.12 -12.41
CA TYR A 12 -3.24 -0.17 -12.09
C TYR A 12 -3.62 -1.18 -13.16
N THR A 13 -2.62 -1.79 -13.79
CA THR A 13 -2.81 -2.80 -14.82
C THR A 13 -2.50 -4.20 -14.28
N ARG A 14 -3.29 -5.19 -14.69
CA ARG A 14 -2.98 -6.61 -14.49
C ARG A 14 -3.36 -7.40 -15.73
N TYR A 15 -2.59 -8.43 -16.04
CA TYR A 15 -2.86 -9.33 -17.15
C TYR A 15 -3.23 -10.71 -16.61
N THR A 16 -4.27 -11.31 -17.15
CA THR A 16 -4.77 -12.62 -16.68
C THR A 16 -4.07 -13.82 -17.31
N GLY A 17 -3.29 -13.63 -18.39
CA GLY A 17 -2.63 -14.71 -19.12
C GLY A 17 -3.28 -15.07 -20.47
N TYR A 18 -4.56 -14.73 -20.66
CA TYR A 18 -5.33 -15.04 -21.87
C TYR A 18 -5.34 -13.89 -22.88
N PRO A 19 -5.48 -14.15 -24.20
CA PRO A 19 -5.69 -13.11 -25.20
C PRO A 19 -6.85 -12.17 -24.81
N GLY A 20 -6.64 -10.86 -24.83
CA GLY A 20 -7.61 -9.86 -24.35
C GLY A 20 -7.74 -9.75 -22.82
N GLY A 21 -6.89 -10.45 -22.06
CA GLY A 21 -6.91 -10.52 -20.60
C GLY A 21 -6.37 -9.29 -19.85
N LEU A 22 -6.14 -8.16 -20.52
CA LEU A 22 -5.64 -6.94 -19.88
C LEU A 22 -6.78 -6.26 -19.11
N ARG A 23 -6.60 -6.11 -17.80
CA ARG A 23 -7.53 -5.39 -16.92
C ARG A 23 -6.85 -4.16 -16.37
N LYS A 24 -7.53 -3.02 -16.44
CA LYS A 24 -7.07 -1.74 -15.89
C LYS A 24 -8.07 -1.24 -14.85
N ARG A 25 -7.58 -0.63 -13.76
CA ARG A 25 -8.41 0.07 -12.78
C ARG A 25 -7.74 1.37 -12.35
N THR A 26 -8.51 2.44 -12.24
CA THR A 26 -8.02 3.71 -11.69
C THR A 26 -7.76 3.59 -10.20
N MET A 27 -6.95 4.50 -9.65
CA MET A 27 -6.68 4.54 -8.21
C MET A 27 -7.93 4.77 -7.39
N GLU A 28 -8.85 5.61 -7.86
CA GLU A 28 -10.18 5.80 -7.28
C GLU A 28 -10.95 4.49 -7.13
N ARG A 29 -11.13 3.74 -8.22
CA ARG A 29 -11.82 2.45 -8.21
C ARG A 29 -11.10 1.42 -7.36
N ALA A 30 -9.77 1.43 -7.39
CA ALA A 30 -8.97 0.55 -6.54
C ALA A 30 -9.22 0.83 -5.06
N GLN A 31 -9.30 2.10 -4.66
CA GLN A 31 -9.52 2.50 -3.27
C GLN A 31 -10.96 2.22 -2.80
N GLN A 32 -11.96 2.34 -3.68
CA GLN A 32 -13.35 1.96 -3.37
C GLN A 32 -13.50 0.46 -3.13
N HIS A 33 -12.86 -0.36 -3.95
CA HIS A 33 -12.95 -1.82 -3.83
C HIS A 33 -12.07 -2.36 -2.68
N ASP A 34 -10.85 -1.85 -2.56
CA ASP A 34 -9.90 -2.22 -1.52
C ASP A 34 -9.05 -1.00 -1.15
N PRO A 35 -9.40 -0.27 -0.07
CA PRO A 35 -8.68 0.92 0.35
C PRO A 35 -7.24 0.62 0.80
N THR A 36 -6.91 -0.63 1.14
CA THR A 36 -5.56 -1.04 1.56
C THR A 36 -4.64 -1.34 0.37
N PHE A 37 -5.21 -1.67 -0.78
CA PHE A 37 -4.47 -2.07 -1.97
C PHE A 37 -3.44 -1.04 -2.46
N PRO A 38 -3.77 0.27 -2.57
CA PRO A 38 -2.82 1.26 -3.07
C PRO A 38 -1.56 1.38 -2.21
N VAL A 39 -1.70 1.31 -0.89
CA VAL A 39 -0.60 1.40 0.07
C VAL A 39 0.27 0.14 0.01
N THR A 40 -0.36 -1.04 0.07
CA THR A 40 0.35 -2.33 0.00
C THR A 40 1.14 -2.47 -1.29
N THR A 41 0.56 -2.05 -2.42
CA THR A 41 1.23 -2.08 -3.72
C THR A 41 2.40 -1.10 -3.81
N ALA A 42 2.26 0.09 -3.21
CA ALA A 42 3.34 1.06 -3.17
C ALA A 42 4.53 0.53 -2.36
N VAL A 43 4.29 -0.01 -1.15
CA VAL A 43 5.34 -0.58 -0.32
C VAL A 43 6.00 -1.78 -1.01
N ARG A 44 5.20 -2.69 -1.60
CA ARG A 44 5.72 -3.81 -2.38
C ARG A 44 6.63 -3.37 -3.51
N GLY A 45 6.31 -2.25 -4.18
CA GLY A 45 7.14 -1.69 -5.25
C GLY A 45 8.46 -1.07 -4.78
N MET A 46 8.57 -0.70 -3.50
CA MET A 46 9.81 -0.17 -2.89
C MET A 46 10.73 -1.27 -2.33
N LEU A 47 10.22 -2.50 -2.20
CA LEU A 47 11.00 -3.64 -1.71
C LEU A 47 11.78 -4.31 -2.83
N GLN A 48 12.86 -5.00 -2.45
CA GLN A 48 13.64 -5.82 -3.36
C GLN A 48 12.79 -6.97 -3.92
N ARG A 49 12.94 -7.27 -5.21
CA ARG A 49 12.18 -8.34 -5.88
C ARG A 49 12.87 -9.69 -5.72
N ASN A 50 12.86 -10.21 -4.50
CA ASN A 50 13.41 -11.52 -4.13
C ASN A 50 12.56 -12.18 -3.03
N THR A 51 12.99 -13.36 -2.57
CA THR A 51 12.33 -14.10 -1.47
C THR A 51 12.30 -13.28 -0.18
N LEU A 52 13.40 -12.61 0.16
CA LEU A 52 13.50 -11.74 1.33
C LEU A 52 12.47 -10.60 1.28
N GLY A 53 12.32 -9.92 0.14
CA GLY A 53 11.32 -8.86 -0.02
C GLY A 53 9.89 -9.36 0.10
N ALA A 54 9.62 -10.58 -0.38
CA ALA A 54 8.33 -11.23 -0.16
C ALA A 54 8.08 -11.51 1.33
N ASP A 55 9.10 -11.92 2.09
CA ASP A 55 8.99 -12.14 3.53
C ASP A 55 8.88 -10.83 4.33
N MET A 56 9.57 -9.76 3.91
CA MET A 56 9.40 -8.42 4.47
C MET A 56 7.97 -7.92 4.29
N LEU A 57 7.37 -8.16 3.13
CA LEU A 57 6.00 -7.74 2.85
C LEU A 57 4.97 -8.43 3.77
N LYS A 58 5.21 -9.69 4.19
CA LYS A 58 4.32 -10.41 5.14
C LYS A 58 4.25 -9.76 6.52
N ARG A 59 5.27 -8.98 6.90
CA ARG A 59 5.33 -8.24 8.16
C ARG A 59 4.49 -6.95 8.12
N LEU A 60 4.15 -6.45 6.94
CA LEU A 60 3.32 -5.26 6.77
C LEU A 60 1.84 -5.60 7.04
N ARG A 61 1.19 -4.81 7.88
CA ARG A 61 -0.26 -4.86 8.11
C ARG A 61 -0.86 -3.49 7.81
N VAL A 62 -1.81 -3.45 6.86
CA VAL A 62 -2.48 -2.24 6.42
C VAL A 62 -3.96 -2.38 6.76
N TYR A 63 -4.51 -1.38 7.46
CA TYR A 63 -5.91 -1.35 7.87
C TYR A 63 -6.62 -0.18 7.18
N ALA A 64 -7.89 -0.39 6.82
CA ALA A 64 -8.73 0.64 6.21
C ALA A 64 -9.29 1.62 7.24
N GLY A 65 -9.57 1.13 8.46
CA GLY A 65 -10.10 1.90 9.57
C GLY A 65 -9.02 2.40 10.53
N ALA A 66 -9.45 3.14 11.55
CA ALA A 66 -8.56 3.68 12.58
C ALA A 66 -8.05 2.63 13.58
N GLU A 67 -8.76 1.50 13.71
CA GLU A 67 -8.44 0.45 14.68
C GLU A 67 -7.61 -0.68 14.07
N HIS A 68 -6.74 -1.28 14.89
CA HIS A 68 -5.93 -2.44 14.56
C HIS A 68 -6.08 -3.55 15.61
N GLY A 69 -6.09 -4.82 15.18
CA GLY A 69 -6.23 -5.99 16.06
C GLY A 69 -4.97 -6.39 16.85
N HIS A 70 -3.96 -5.53 16.95
CA HIS A 70 -2.63 -5.85 17.49
C HIS A 70 -2.36 -5.23 18.88
N THR A 71 -3.40 -5.01 19.68
CA THR A 71 -3.28 -4.43 21.03
C THR A 71 -2.34 -5.23 21.95
N ALA A 72 -2.36 -6.57 21.86
CA ALA A 72 -1.50 -7.45 22.64
C ALA A 72 0.01 -7.22 22.41
N GLN A 73 0.39 -6.70 21.23
CA GLN A 73 1.79 -6.48 20.85
C GLN A 73 2.36 -5.16 21.37
N LYS A 74 1.54 -4.33 22.03
CA LYS A 74 1.91 -3.00 22.55
C LYS A 74 2.69 -2.15 21.53
N PRO A 75 2.09 -1.85 20.35
CA PRO A 75 2.78 -1.11 19.30
C PRO A 75 3.14 0.31 19.76
N LYS A 76 4.34 0.77 19.38
CA LYS A 76 4.79 2.16 19.60
C LYS A 76 4.44 3.02 18.39
N VAL A 77 3.99 4.24 18.64
CA VAL A 77 3.66 5.20 17.58
C VAL A 77 4.95 5.76 16.99
N LEU A 78 5.04 5.76 15.66
CA LEU A 78 6.13 6.38 14.92
C LEU A 78 5.62 7.67 14.26
N THR A 79 6.36 8.77 14.42
CA THR A 79 6.05 10.05 13.77
C THR A 79 7.18 10.44 12.82
N PHE A 80 6.83 11.24 11.81
CA PHE A 80 7.79 11.75 10.82
C PHE A 80 7.83 13.28 10.90
N ASP A 81 9.03 13.84 10.85
CA ASP A 81 9.23 15.29 10.79
C ASP A 81 8.87 15.87 9.43
N ALA A 82 8.71 17.20 9.36
CA ALA A 82 8.53 17.93 8.09
C ALA A 82 9.64 17.67 7.05
N LYS A 83 10.82 17.21 7.50
CA LYS A 83 11.96 16.84 6.66
C LYS A 83 12.03 15.33 6.32
N GLY A 84 11.06 14.53 6.78
CA GLY A 84 10.98 13.09 6.53
C GLY A 84 11.80 12.21 7.49
N ASN A 85 12.42 12.81 8.52
CA ASN A 85 13.18 12.06 9.52
C ASN A 85 12.25 11.30 10.48
N LEU A 86 12.69 10.12 10.90
CA LEU A 86 11.93 9.22 11.74
C LEU A 86 12.14 9.59 13.21
N LYS A 87 11.05 9.88 13.93
CA LYS A 87 11.03 10.08 15.37
C LYS A 87 10.29 8.94 16.04
N ILE A 88 10.96 8.31 16.99
CA ILE A 88 10.38 7.30 17.87
C ILE A 88 9.88 8.05 19.11
N GLY A 89 8.60 7.88 19.43
CA GLY A 89 8.02 8.36 20.69
C GLY A 89 8.51 7.56 21.89
#